data_AF-A0A962PPX9-F1
#
_entry.id   AF-A0A962PPX9-F1
#
_cell.length_a   1.000
_cell.length_b   1.000
_cell.length_c   1.000
_cell.angle_alpha   90.00
_cell.angle_beta   90.00
_cell.angle_gamma   90.00
#
_symmetry.space_group_name_H-M   'P 1'
#
loop_
_entity.id
_entity.type
_entity.pdbx_description
1 polymer ?
#
loop_
_entity_poly.entity_id
_entity_poly.type
_entity_poly.pdbx_seq_one_letter_code
_entity_poly.pdbx_strand_id
1 'polypeptide(L)'
;MPYFGIARGPLAPLWRALGYRDFRTLPYGIAFAGEKHPTESMALLVDQTWSDDEGIFHLDHEIFDNILSMIGAARRLIVLDMFLFNALLTRDQVPQRRLTDELTDALVEKKATVPGIEIVFITDPCNTAYGGLPNPYFERLRDAGIRLIVTDLDPLRDSSPVYSFLWRAFVRPFGNSLGGPLHNPFGGGGSISIRSFLGIFNIKANHRKTLLADDGETWHGLVTTANPHNASFAHRNVALRFAGPAVADLFLTEKAVMEMCGEPVPALAFEPTAENGPARLQVLTERCIKDAVLELIDGTADGDSIDLILFYLADRDILAALHHAKDRGVTIRMILDPNKDAFGWSKTGIPNRPVAAELHAAGIQIRWAATHGEQCHSKLMCAHRRDGKSSLILGSANFTRRNLDNFNLETDVLVEGPSDSPVLVRTSEVFEQTWHNDGGRQFTVDYETYEARARWLHWLYWFMEATGISTY
;
A
#
# COMPACT_ATOMS: atom_id res chain seq x y z
N MET A 1 -1.42 -24.60 -4.67
CA MET A 1 -2.04 -25.53 -3.67
C MET A 1 -1.03 -26.60 -3.15
N PRO A 2 -0.04 -26.26 -2.29
CA PRO A 2 0.65 -27.29 -1.46
C PRO A 2 0.36 -27.19 0.05
N TYR A 3 -0.23 -26.08 0.53
CA TYR A 3 -0.35 -25.80 1.96
C TYR A 3 -1.50 -26.53 2.70
N PHE A 4 -2.42 -27.17 1.98
CA PHE A 4 -3.54 -27.92 2.58
C PHE A 4 -3.09 -29.12 3.45
N GLY A 5 -1.88 -29.66 3.21
CA GLY A 5 -1.34 -30.78 3.98
C GLY A 5 -0.83 -30.43 5.38
N ILE A 6 -0.38 -29.19 5.61
CA ILE A 6 0.26 -28.79 6.88
C ILE A 6 -0.80 -28.62 7.99
N ALA A 7 -1.98 -28.10 7.64
CA ALA A 7 -3.06 -27.83 8.60
C ALA A 7 -3.89 -29.06 9.01
N ARG A 8 -3.69 -30.21 8.35
CA ARG A 8 -4.47 -31.46 8.58
C ARG A 8 -3.62 -32.69 8.88
N GLY A 9 -2.28 -32.55 8.89
CA GLY A 9 -1.36 -33.64 9.23
C GLY A 9 -1.16 -33.83 10.75
N PRO A 10 -0.41 -34.86 11.17
CA PRO A 10 -0.17 -35.18 12.59
C PRO A 10 0.53 -34.07 13.37
N LEU A 11 1.21 -33.14 12.70
CA LEU A 11 1.85 -31.98 13.33
C LEU A 11 0.91 -30.79 13.52
N ALA A 12 -0.30 -30.80 12.96
CA ALA A 12 -1.21 -29.64 12.98
C ALA A 12 -1.45 -29.03 14.38
N PRO A 13 -1.56 -29.82 15.48
CA PRO A 13 -1.66 -29.26 16.83
C PRO A 13 -0.42 -28.45 17.23
N LEU A 14 0.79 -28.93 16.90
CA LEU A 14 2.05 -28.24 17.17
C LEU A 14 2.16 -26.95 16.36
N TRP A 15 1.77 -26.97 15.08
CA TRP A 15 1.72 -25.79 14.24
C TRP A 15 0.79 -24.71 14.82
N ARG A 16 -0.43 -25.10 15.23
CA ARG A 16 -1.39 -24.18 15.86
C ARG A 16 -0.90 -23.65 17.20
N ALA A 17 -0.30 -24.50 18.05
CA ALA A 17 0.28 -24.09 19.32
C ALA A 17 1.41 -23.07 19.15
N LEU A 18 2.17 -23.19 18.05
CA LEU A 18 3.20 -22.23 17.65
C LEU A 18 2.65 -21.05 16.86
N GLY A 19 1.33 -20.81 16.85
CA GLY A 19 0.73 -19.61 16.26
C GLY A 19 0.45 -19.66 14.76
N TYR A 20 0.58 -20.83 14.11
CA TYR A 20 0.12 -20.97 12.72
C TYR A 20 -1.39 -20.71 12.62
N ARG A 21 -1.78 -19.79 11.75
CA ARG A 21 -3.17 -19.43 11.46
C ARG A 21 -3.59 -19.98 10.09
N ASP A 22 -4.76 -20.62 10.03
CA ASP A 22 -5.37 -21.06 8.77
C ASP A 22 -5.92 -19.84 8.02
N PHE A 23 -6.19 -19.99 6.72
CA PHE A 23 -6.81 -19.00 5.84
C PHE A 23 -8.07 -18.33 6.41
N ARG A 24 -8.77 -18.98 7.34
CA ARG A 24 -10.07 -18.58 7.88
C ARG A 24 -10.02 -17.93 9.27
N THR A 25 -8.83 -17.67 9.83
CA THR A 25 -8.67 -17.28 11.23
C THR A 25 -7.92 -15.96 11.42
N LEU A 26 -8.11 -14.98 10.52
CA LEU A 26 -7.65 -13.62 10.82
C LEU A 26 -8.42 -13.06 12.03
N PRO A 27 -7.80 -12.16 12.82
CA PRO A 27 -8.54 -11.41 13.84
C PRO A 27 -9.77 -10.72 13.23
N TYR A 28 -10.84 -10.64 14.02
CA TYR A 28 -12.08 -9.98 13.59
C TYR A 28 -11.80 -8.53 13.17
N GLY A 29 -12.39 -8.11 12.05
CA GLY A 29 -12.22 -6.75 11.52
C GLY A 29 -10.92 -6.48 10.76
N ILE A 30 -10.02 -7.47 10.63
CA ILE A 30 -8.86 -7.35 9.74
C ILE A 30 -9.33 -7.41 8.29
N ALA A 31 -9.71 -8.58 7.76
CA ALA A 31 -10.31 -8.68 6.42
C ALA A 31 -11.73 -8.11 6.43
N PHE A 32 -11.91 -6.92 5.86
CA PHE A 32 -13.10 -6.11 5.98
C PHE A 32 -13.55 -5.63 4.60
N ALA A 33 -14.86 -5.71 4.38
CA ALA A 33 -15.55 -5.09 3.27
C ALA A 33 -16.67 -4.21 3.84
N GLY A 34 -16.47 -2.90 3.76
CA GLY A 34 -17.43 -1.90 4.20
C GLY A 34 -18.70 -1.89 3.36
N GLU A 35 -19.70 -1.10 3.77
CA GLU A 35 -20.84 -0.84 2.89
C GLU A 35 -20.46 0.18 1.81
N LYS A 36 -21.23 0.22 0.72
CA LYS A 36 -21.08 1.25 -0.32
C LYS A 36 -21.81 2.51 0.14
N HIS A 37 -21.06 3.45 0.68
CA HIS A 37 -21.61 4.68 1.25
C HIS A 37 -21.69 5.81 0.22
N PRO A 38 -22.70 6.69 0.30
CA PRO A 38 -22.55 8.01 -0.32
C PRO A 38 -21.37 8.76 0.31
N THR A 39 -20.83 9.74 -0.40
CA THR A 39 -19.77 10.62 0.10
C THR A 39 -20.21 12.07 0.05
N GLU A 40 -19.85 12.84 1.07
CA GLU A 40 -20.01 14.30 1.07
C GLU A 40 -18.99 14.94 0.10
N SER A 41 -17.76 14.47 0.15
CA SER A 41 -16.71 14.91 -0.76
C SER A 41 -15.70 13.80 -1.03
N MET A 42 -15.09 13.85 -2.21
CA MET A 42 -13.99 12.98 -2.63
C MET A 42 -13.01 13.79 -3.47
N ALA A 43 -11.73 13.66 -3.20
CA ALA A 43 -10.65 14.28 -3.97
C ALA A 43 -9.55 13.25 -4.23
N LEU A 44 -9.28 12.99 -5.51
CA LEU A 44 -8.08 12.28 -5.93
C LEU A 44 -6.89 13.24 -5.79
N LEU A 45 -5.90 12.84 -5.01
CA LEU A 45 -4.65 13.55 -4.81
C LEU A 45 -3.54 12.78 -5.52
N VAL A 46 -2.64 13.50 -6.21
CA VAL A 46 -1.58 12.89 -7.01
C VAL A 46 -0.25 13.54 -6.69
N ASP A 47 0.75 12.72 -6.38
CA ASP A 47 2.14 13.15 -6.40
C ASP A 47 2.76 12.70 -7.72
N GLN A 48 3.29 13.65 -8.48
CA GLN A 48 3.88 13.41 -9.79
C GLN A 48 5.36 13.77 -9.81
N THR A 49 6.07 13.09 -10.69
CA THR A 49 7.49 13.28 -10.91
C THR A 49 7.77 12.99 -12.37
N TRP A 50 8.37 13.93 -13.10
CA TRP A 50 8.65 13.76 -14.52
C TRP A 50 9.95 14.43 -14.93
N SER A 51 10.47 14.00 -16.07
CA SER A 51 11.51 14.73 -16.79
C SER A 51 10.85 15.53 -17.92
N ASP A 52 11.27 16.77 -18.14
CA ASP A 52 10.88 17.53 -19.33
C ASP A 52 11.76 17.19 -20.54
N ASP A 53 11.50 17.84 -21.68
CA ASP A 53 12.25 17.65 -22.93
C ASP A 53 13.75 18.00 -22.81
N GLU A 54 14.13 18.82 -21.82
CA GLU A 54 15.52 19.18 -21.51
C GLU A 54 16.18 18.18 -20.54
N GLY A 55 15.42 17.18 -20.06
CA GLY A 55 15.84 16.20 -19.07
C GLY A 55 15.86 16.74 -17.64
N ILE A 56 15.25 17.91 -17.39
CA ILE A 56 15.14 18.50 -16.04
C ILE A 56 14.05 17.76 -15.28
N PHE A 57 14.35 17.44 -14.03
CA PHE A 57 13.45 16.71 -13.14
C PHE A 57 12.53 17.66 -12.37
N HIS A 58 11.23 17.39 -12.43
CA HIS A 58 10.19 18.18 -11.78
C HIS A 58 9.39 17.33 -10.78
N LEU A 59 8.89 17.99 -9.74
CA LEU A 59 8.05 17.40 -8.70
C LEU A 59 6.77 18.22 -8.55
N ASP A 60 5.65 17.54 -8.38
CA ASP A 60 4.37 18.13 -8.00
C ASP A 60 3.76 17.27 -6.89
N HIS A 61 3.39 17.89 -5.77
CA HIS A 61 2.97 17.20 -4.56
C HIS A 61 1.62 17.73 -4.09
N GLU A 62 0.69 16.82 -3.86
CA GLU A 62 -0.63 17.12 -3.31
C GLU A 62 -0.91 16.33 -2.03
N ILE A 63 -0.39 15.10 -1.93
CA ILE A 63 -0.78 14.15 -0.88
C ILE A 63 -0.30 14.64 0.48
N PHE A 64 0.99 14.95 0.60
CA PHE A 64 1.55 15.34 1.89
C PHE A 64 1.05 16.72 2.35
N ASP A 65 0.77 17.62 1.41
CA ASP A 65 0.21 18.93 1.73
C ASP A 65 -1.22 18.79 2.30
N ASN A 66 -2.01 17.85 1.77
CA ASN A 66 -3.32 17.49 2.34
C ASN A 66 -3.18 16.78 3.70
N ILE A 67 -2.22 15.86 3.87
CA ILE A 67 -1.96 15.22 5.17
C ILE A 67 -1.64 16.27 6.24
N LEU A 68 -0.72 17.19 5.95
CA LEU A 68 -0.34 18.27 6.86
C LEU A 68 -1.51 19.21 7.13
N SER A 69 -2.32 19.52 6.12
CA SER A 69 -3.54 20.33 6.26
C SER A 69 -4.58 19.65 7.17
N MET A 70 -4.84 18.35 6.99
CA MET A 70 -5.75 17.56 7.84
C MET A 70 -5.28 17.56 9.30
N ILE A 71 -3.98 17.32 9.54
CA ILE A 71 -3.38 17.40 10.88
C ILE A 71 -3.56 18.82 11.46
N GLY A 72 -3.29 19.85 10.66
CA GLY A 72 -3.45 21.26 11.04
C GLY A 72 -4.88 21.64 11.39
N ALA A 73 -5.88 21.05 10.74
CA ALA A 73 -7.30 21.30 11.01
C ALA A 73 -7.83 20.54 12.24
N ALA A 74 -7.24 19.38 12.55
CA ALA A 74 -7.72 18.46 13.58
C ALA A 74 -7.90 19.09 14.97
N ARG A 75 -9.01 18.70 15.62
CA ARG A 75 -9.42 19.26 16.93
C ARG A 75 -9.57 18.20 18.01
N ARG A 76 -9.98 16.97 17.67
CA ARG A 76 -10.39 15.94 18.64
C ARG A 76 -9.52 14.70 18.55
N LEU A 77 -9.38 14.13 17.36
CA LEU A 77 -8.69 12.86 17.16
C LEU A 77 -7.93 12.86 15.83
N ILE A 78 -6.73 12.28 15.86
CA ILE A 78 -6.00 11.88 14.67
C ILE A 78 -5.60 10.41 14.81
N VAL A 79 -5.93 9.60 13.82
CA VAL A 79 -5.45 8.21 13.70
C VAL A 79 -4.68 8.12 12.39
N LEU A 80 -3.41 7.75 12.45
CA LEU A 80 -2.58 7.47 11.27
C LEU A 80 -2.08 6.03 11.34
N ASP A 81 -2.07 5.34 10.21
CA ASP A 81 -1.31 4.11 10.02
C ASP A 81 -0.35 4.28 8.84
N MET A 82 0.95 4.13 9.09
CA MET A 82 1.99 4.41 8.11
C MET A 82 3.04 3.30 8.08
N PHE A 83 3.13 2.60 6.93
CA PHE A 83 4.10 1.53 6.71
C PHE A 83 5.57 1.97 6.86
N LEU A 84 6.08 2.90 6.05
CA LEU A 84 7.46 3.40 6.13
C LEU A 84 7.53 4.82 6.68
N PHE A 85 8.17 4.98 7.83
CA PHE A 85 8.37 6.24 8.55
C PHE A 85 9.81 6.34 9.06
N ASN A 86 10.71 6.79 8.19
CA ASN A 86 12.13 6.92 8.48
C ASN A 86 12.82 7.87 7.49
N ALA A 87 13.96 8.43 7.90
CA ALA A 87 14.73 9.37 7.09
C ALA A 87 15.62 8.70 6.02
N LEU A 88 15.47 7.39 5.77
CA LEU A 88 16.31 6.70 4.80
C LEU A 88 16.04 7.23 3.38
N LEU A 89 17.13 7.41 2.65
CA LEU A 89 17.13 7.86 1.26
C LEU A 89 17.53 6.71 0.36
N THR A 90 17.07 6.77 -0.88
CA THR A 90 17.52 5.86 -1.94
C THR A 90 18.70 6.49 -2.68
N ARG A 91 19.84 5.78 -2.70
CA ARG A 91 21.08 6.24 -3.37
C ARG A 91 21.55 7.61 -2.83
N ASP A 92 22.34 8.36 -3.61
CA ASP A 92 22.90 9.67 -3.25
C ASP A 92 21.91 10.83 -3.44
N GLN A 93 20.60 10.57 -3.35
CA GLN A 93 19.58 11.61 -3.55
C GLN A 93 19.63 12.66 -2.42
N VAL A 94 19.49 13.93 -2.79
CA VAL A 94 19.21 15.01 -1.83
C VAL A 94 17.70 15.21 -1.80
N PRO A 95 17.03 14.95 -0.67
CA PRO A 95 15.58 15.11 -0.58
C PRO A 95 15.21 16.58 -0.74
N GLN A 96 14.33 16.89 -1.70
CA GLN A 96 13.73 18.22 -1.80
C GLN A 96 12.69 18.46 -0.70
N ARG A 97 12.08 17.37 -0.20
CA ARG A 97 11.19 17.37 0.97
C ARG A 97 11.62 16.33 1.97
N ARG A 98 11.52 16.68 3.25
CA ARG A 98 11.91 15.81 4.36
C ARG A 98 10.65 15.27 5.01
N LEU A 99 9.93 14.43 4.28
CA LEU A 99 8.58 13.99 4.63
C LEU A 99 8.47 13.42 6.06
N THR A 100 9.48 12.69 6.53
CA THR A 100 9.48 12.16 7.91
C THR A 100 9.57 13.28 8.94
N ASP A 101 10.42 14.29 8.70
CA ASP A 101 10.56 15.45 9.57
C ASP A 101 9.28 16.31 9.55
N GLU A 102 8.76 16.63 8.36
CA GLU A 102 7.54 17.43 8.18
C GLU A 102 6.33 16.81 8.91
N LEU A 103 6.11 15.50 8.77
CA LEU A 103 5.02 14.82 9.47
C LEU A 103 5.23 14.80 10.99
N THR A 104 6.47 14.53 11.44
CA THR A 104 6.78 14.51 12.87
C THR A 104 6.54 15.88 13.49
N ASP A 105 7.04 16.94 12.85
CA ASP A 105 6.95 18.30 13.32
C ASP A 105 5.48 18.75 13.40
N ALA A 106 4.68 18.46 12.38
CA ALA A 106 3.25 18.79 12.38
C ALA A 106 2.46 18.08 13.49
N LEU A 107 2.74 16.79 13.75
CA LEU A 107 2.07 16.05 14.81
C LEU A 107 2.47 16.55 16.21
N VAL A 108 3.76 16.81 16.42
CA VAL A 108 4.28 17.34 17.70
C VAL A 108 3.73 18.75 17.95
N GLU A 109 3.74 19.62 16.94
CA GLU A 109 3.17 20.97 17.03
C GLU A 109 1.66 20.93 17.30
N LYS A 110 0.93 20.04 16.62
CA LYS A 110 -0.50 19.83 16.87
C LYS A 110 -0.76 19.42 18.32
N LYS A 111 0.01 18.47 18.85
CA LYS A 111 -0.11 18.03 20.24
C LYS A 111 0.22 19.14 21.24
N ALA A 112 1.19 19.99 20.93
CA ALA A 112 1.56 21.13 21.77
C ALA A 112 0.48 22.24 21.75
N THR A 113 -0.11 22.53 20.59
CA THR A 113 -1.10 23.60 20.42
C THR A 113 -2.51 23.20 20.86
N VAL A 114 -2.85 21.91 20.79
CA VAL A 114 -4.12 21.35 21.27
C VAL A 114 -3.83 20.19 22.23
N PRO A 115 -3.43 20.46 23.50
CA PRO A 115 -3.00 19.39 24.42
C PRO A 115 -4.01 18.25 24.64
N GLY A 116 -5.30 18.57 24.54
CA GLY A 116 -6.41 17.62 24.69
C GLY A 116 -6.69 16.73 23.48
N ILE A 117 -6.05 16.97 22.33
CA ILE A 117 -6.23 16.12 21.14
C ILE A 117 -5.65 14.73 21.39
N GLU A 118 -6.37 13.69 21.00
CA GLU A 118 -5.84 12.32 20.96
C GLU A 118 -5.15 12.08 19.61
N ILE A 119 -3.92 11.60 19.64
CA ILE A 119 -3.16 11.26 18.43
C ILE A 119 -2.66 9.82 18.59
N VAL A 120 -3.07 8.96 17.66
CA VAL A 120 -2.62 7.57 17.57
C VAL A 120 -1.86 7.39 16.26
N PHE A 121 -0.61 6.96 16.35
CA PHE A 121 0.25 6.66 15.22
C PHE A 121 0.57 5.17 15.22
N ILE A 122 0.05 4.44 14.24
CA ILE A 122 0.30 3.03 14.00
C ILE A 122 1.39 2.92 12.93
N THR A 123 2.29 1.95 13.08
CA THR A 123 3.35 1.72 12.10
C THR A 123 3.87 0.29 12.12
N ASP A 124 4.65 -0.07 11.11
CA ASP A 124 5.25 -1.37 10.96
C ASP A 124 6.59 -1.50 11.71
N PRO A 125 6.91 -2.67 12.30
CA PRO A 125 8.19 -2.92 12.96
C PRO A 125 9.42 -2.82 12.05
N CYS A 126 9.29 -2.79 10.73
CA CYS A 126 10.41 -2.58 9.81
C CYS A 126 11.15 -1.24 10.07
N ASN A 127 10.46 -0.21 10.57
CA ASN A 127 11.06 1.10 10.89
C ASN A 127 12.07 1.06 12.05
N THR A 128 12.20 -0.08 12.73
CA THR A 128 13.21 -0.35 13.77
C THR A 128 14.04 -1.58 13.45
N ALA A 129 14.01 -2.06 12.19
CA ALA A 129 14.57 -3.37 11.81
C ALA A 129 14.11 -4.48 12.78
N TYR A 130 12.80 -4.51 13.06
CA TYR A 130 12.14 -5.47 13.95
C TYR A 130 12.70 -5.43 15.39
N GLY A 131 12.98 -4.23 15.91
CA GLY A 131 13.56 -4.00 17.24
C GLY A 131 15.10 -4.08 17.30
N GLY A 132 15.77 -4.05 16.14
CA GLY A 132 17.23 -4.04 16.04
C GLY A 132 17.87 -2.65 16.05
N LEU A 133 17.10 -1.61 15.72
CA LEU A 133 17.54 -0.22 15.66
C LEU A 133 16.57 0.70 16.39
N PRO A 134 17.08 1.77 17.04
CA PRO A 134 16.22 2.85 17.50
C PRO A 134 15.67 3.64 16.29
N ASN A 135 14.56 4.34 16.50
CA ASN A 135 14.05 5.32 15.54
C ASN A 135 13.87 6.66 16.28
N PRO A 136 14.66 7.71 15.97
CA PRO A 136 14.59 8.98 16.72
C PRO A 136 13.24 9.67 16.56
N TYR A 137 12.52 9.44 15.46
CA TYR A 137 11.18 10.00 15.27
C TYR A 137 10.16 9.35 16.21
N PHE A 138 10.33 8.06 16.52
CA PHE A 138 9.48 7.39 17.51
C PHE A 138 9.64 8.00 18.90
N GLU A 139 10.88 8.29 19.31
CA GLU A 139 11.16 8.96 20.59
C GLU A 139 10.52 10.36 20.62
N ARG A 140 10.68 11.16 19.56
CA ARG A 140 10.06 12.49 19.46
C ARG A 140 8.53 12.45 19.60
N LEU A 141 7.86 11.49 18.96
CA LEU A 141 6.41 11.34 19.08
C LEU A 141 6.01 10.95 20.51
N ARG A 142 6.70 9.99 21.12
CA ARG A 142 6.43 9.57 22.52
C ARG A 142 6.67 10.71 23.52
N ASP A 143 7.75 11.45 23.37
CA ASP A 143 8.10 12.60 24.22
C ASP A 143 7.05 13.71 24.14
N ALA A 144 6.39 13.88 23.00
CA ALA A 144 5.26 14.79 22.83
C ALA A 144 3.93 14.27 23.43
N GLY A 145 3.91 13.03 23.93
CA GLY A 145 2.69 12.39 24.46
C GLY A 145 1.75 11.85 23.38
N ILE A 146 2.27 11.53 22.19
CA ILE A 146 1.53 10.87 21.11
C ILE A 146 1.57 9.35 21.33
N ARG A 147 0.42 8.67 21.16
CA ARG A 147 0.34 7.21 21.30
C ARG A 147 0.93 6.56 20.04
N LEU A 148 2.15 6.02 20.16
CA LEU A 148 2.82 5.29 19.09
C LEU A 148 2.63 3.77 19.27
N ILE A 149 2.00 3.12 18.30
CA ILE A 149 1.76 1.68 18.25
C ILE A 149 2.65 1.08 17.16
N VAL A 150 3.55 0.19 17.54
CA VAL A 150 4.29 -0.65 16.58
C VAL A 150 3.52 -1.95 16.43
N THR A 151 3.03 -2.21 15.22
CA THR A 151 2.08 -3.31 14.96
C THR A 151 2.67 -4.67 15.32
N ASP A 152 1.93 -5.47 16.10
CA ASP A 152 2.24 -6.88 16.29
C ASP A 152 1.77 -7.68 15.07
N LEU A 153 2.73 -8.22 14.31
CA LEU A 153 2.47 -9.00 13.09
C LEU A 153 2.29 -10.50 13.36
N ASP A 154 2.54 -10.97 14.58
CA ASP A 154 2.42 -12.38 14.92
C ASP A 154 1.00 -12.95 14.71
N PRO A 155 -0.09 -12.22 15.00
CA PRO A 155 -1.45 -12.68 14.73
C PRO A 155 -1.77 -12.89 13.25
N LEU A 156 -1.01 -12.27 12.34
CA LEU A 156 -1.21 -12.39 10.89
C LEU A 156 -0.78 -13.75 10.34
N ARG A 157 -1.18 -14.03 9.12
CA ARG A 157 -0.85 -15.27 8.42
C ARG A 157 0.63 -15.28 7.97
N ASP A 158 1.27 -16.44 8.04
CA ASP A 158 2.66 -16.59 7.60
C ASP A 158 2.79 -16.76 6.07
N SER A 159 3.48 -15.84 5.41
CA SER A 159 3.84 -15.92 3.99
C SER A 159 4.69 -17.16 3.69
N SER A 160 5.62 -17.47 4.60
CA SER A 160 6.49 -18.66 4.58
C SER A 160 6.30 -19.52 5.84
N PRO A 161 5.28 -20.39 5.89
CA PRO A 161 4.93 -21.14 7.10
C PRO A 161 6.08 -21.95 7.68
N VAL A 162 6.88 -22.61 6.84
CA VAL A 162 8.03 -23.43 7.28
C VAL A 162 9.08 -22.57 7.98
N TYR A 163 9.41 -21.42 7.39
CA TYR A 163 10.37 -20.51 8.02
C TYR A 163 9.82 -19.97 9.35
N SER A 164 8.60 -19.45 9.33
CA SER A 164 7.97 -18.85 10.51
C SER A 164 7.80 -19.84 11.67
N PHE A 165 7.54 -21.13 11.36
CA PHE A 165 7.55 -22.19 12.35
C PHE A 165 8.94 -22.36 13.01
N LEU A 166 9.99 -22.47 12.22
CA LEU A 166 11.36 -22.62 12.73
C LEU A 166 11.79 -21.38 13.53
N TRP A 167 11.46 -20.19 13.03
CA TRP A 167 11.68 -18.91 13.70
C TRP A 167 11.03 -18.90 15.09
N ARG A 168 9.75 -19.26 15.19
CA ARG A 168 9.02 -19.25 16.47
C ARG A 168 9.49 -20.33 17.44
N ALA A 169 9.90 -21.50 16.95
CA ALA A 169 10.39 -22.59 17.79
C ALA A 169 11.82 -22.36 18.30
N PHE A 170 12.70 -21.79 17.46
CA PHE A 170 14.15 -21.82 17.72
C PHE A 170 14.82 -20.45 17.80
N VAL A 171 14.14 -19.35 17.47
CA VAL A 171 14.76 -18.01 17.47
C VAL A 171 14.01 -17.01 18.34
N ARG A 172 12.68 -16.89 18.15
CA ARG A 172 11.82 -15.97 18.92
C ARG A 172 11.93 -16.11 20.45
N PRO A 173 12.04 -17.32 21.05
CA PRO A 173 12.10 -17.45 22.51
C PRO A 173 13.30 -16.77 23.17
N PHE A 174 14.34 -16.44 22.41
CA PHE A 174 15.54 -15.77 22.90
C PHE A 174 15.45 -14.23 22.90
N GLY A 175 14.27 -13.67 22.57
CA GLY A 175 14.02 -12.23 22.54
C GLY A 175 14.77 -11.48 21.44
N ASN A 176 14.80 -10.15 21.49
CA ASN A 176 15.60 -9.33 20.57
C ASN A 176 16.35 -8.21 21.32
N SER A 177 17.34 -7.61 20.67
CA SER A 177 18.17 -6.55 21.23
C SER A 177 18.58 -5.55 20.16
N LEU A 178 18.76 -4.29 20.56
CA LEU A 178 19.36 -3.25 19.72
C LEU A 178 20.81 -3.61 19.37
N GLY A 179 21.24 -3.23 18.16
CA GLY A 179 22.62 -3.42 17.73
C GLY A 179 22.94 -4.89 17.42
N GLY A 180 24.14 -5.12 16.88
CA GLY A 180 24.67 -6.46 16.68
C GLY A 180 25.79 -6.54 15.65
N PRO A 181 26.12 -7.75 15.17
CA PRO A 181 27.24 -7.95 14.27
C PRO A 181 26.87 -7.78 12.79
N LEU A 182 25.58 -7.68 12.45
CA LEU A 182 25.12 -7.63 11.05
C LEU A 182 24.82 -6.20 10.63
N HIS A 183 25.08 -5.86 9.37
CA HIS A 183 24.69 -4.57 8.81
C HIS A 183 23.17 -4.50 8.61
N ASN A 184 22.60 -3.31 8.74
CA ASN A 184 21.20 -3.06 8.40
C ASN A 184 20.96 -3.25 6.89
N PRO A 185 20.12 -4.20 6.45
CA PRO A 185 19.88 -4.44 5.02
C PRO A 185 19.04 -3.34 4.35
N PHE A 186 18.35 -2.50 5.13
CA PHE A 186 17.51 -1.41 4.61
C PHE A 186 18.31 -0.11 4.30
N GLY A 187 19.61 -0.08 4.62
CA GLY A 187 20.47 1.09 4.41
C GLY A 187 20.60 2.01 5.63
N GLY A 188 21.17 3.21 5.45
CA GLY A 188 21.30 4.24 6.50
C GLY A 188 22.34 3.98 7.59
N GLY A 189 23.16 2.94 7.46
CA GLY A 189 24.13 2.54 8.47
C GLY A 189 23.50 1.85 9.68
N GLY A 190 24.29 1.70 10.74
CA GLY A 190 23.89 0.95 11.94
C GLY A 190 24.03 -0.56 11.78
N SER A 191 24.06 -1.24 12.92
CA SER A 191 24.13 -2.69 12.98
C SER A 191 22.95 -3.27 13.73
N ILE A 192 22.56 -4.48 13.36
CA ILE A 192 21.40 -5.19 13.90
C ILE A 192 21.82 -6.55 14.43
N SER A 193 21.00 -7.07 15.33
CA SER A 193 21.19 -8.40 15.87
C SER A 193 20.94 -9.46 14.79
N ILE A 194 21.53 -10.64 14.97
CA ILE A 194 21.23 -11.80 14.12
C ILE A 194 19.72 -12.12 14.15
N ARG A 195 19.06 -11.90 15.29
CA ARG A 195 17.63 -12.15 15.46
C ARG A 195 16.79 -11.15 14.69
N SER A 196 17.13 -9.86 14.69
CA SER A 196 16.50 -8.87 13.81
C SER A 196 16.61 -9.25 12.35
N PHE A 197 17.81 -9.64 11.89
CA PHE A 197 18.03 -10.05 10.50
C PHE A 197 17.20 -11.28 10.12
N LEU A 198 17.19 -12.31 10.98
CA LEU A 198 16.38 -13.49 10.78
C LEU A 198 14.87 -13.14 10.81
N GLY A 199 14.44 -12.21 11.67
CA GLY A 199 13.06 -11.74 11.76
C GLY A 199 12.49 -11.26 10.42
N ILE A 200 13.31 -10.61 9.58
CA ILE A 200 12.94 -10.10 8.24
C ILE A 200 12.32 -11.19 7.35
N PHE A 201 12.82 -12.42 7.44
CA PHE A 201 12.37 -13.53 6.59
C PHE A 201 10.99 -14.10 6.96
N ASN A 202 10.32 -13.56 7.99
CA ASN A 202 8.90 -13.83 8.20
C ASN A 202 8.02 -13.17 7.13
N ILE A 203 8.49 -12.07 6.50
CA ILE A 203 7.85 -11.44 5.34
C ILE A 203 6.35 -11.16 5.61
N LYS A 204 6.10 -10.46 6.72
CA LYS A 204 4.82 -9.90 7.10
C LYS A 204 4.97 -8.39 7.20
N ALA A 205 3.91 -7.66 6.91
CA ALA A 205 3.89 -6.21 7.04
C ALA A 205 2.51 -5.71 7.44
N ASN A 206 2.49 -4.66 8.25
CA ASN A 206 1.43 -3.68 8.20
C ASN A 206 1.74 -2.70 7.07
N HIS A 207 1.09 -2.88 5.93
CA HIS A 207 1.36 -2.09 4.74
C HIS A 207 0.32 -0.96 4.55
N ARG A 208 -0.53 -0.71 5.54
CA ARG A 208 -1.52 0.36 5.51
C ARG A 208 -0.88 1.74 5.56
N LYS A 209 -1.61 2.68 4.96
CA LYS A 209 -1.22 4.08 4.73
C LYS A 209 -2.50 4.91 4.76
N THR A 210 -2.95 5.19 5.96
CA THR A 210 -4.25 5.78 6.23
C THR A 210 -4.11 6.97 7.17
N LEU A 211 -5.02 7.93 7.05
CA LEU A 211 -5.17 9.04 7.96
C LEU A 211 -6.66 9.32 8.14
N LEU A 212 -7.07 9.45 9.40
CA LEU A 212 -8.39 9.89 9.80
C LEU A 212 -8.25 11.06 10.79
N ALA A 213 -8.97 12.14 10.54
CA ALA A 213 -9.02 13.29 11.42
C ALA A 213 -10.34 14.06 11.27
N ASP A 214 -10.77 14.76 12.32
CA ASP A 214 -11.84 15.76 12.21
C ASP A 214 -11.28 17.13 11.77
N ASP A 215 -12.13 18.08 11.41
CA ASP A 215 -11.75 19.51 11.26
C ASP A 215 -12.48 20.42 12.26
N GLY A 216 -13.23 19.82 13.18
CA GLY A 216 -14.15 20.49 14.10
C GLY A 216 -15.62 20.38 13.69
N GLU A 217 -15.92 20.19 12.40
CA GLU A 217 -17.27 20.09 11.85
C GLU A 217 -17.56 18.69 11.32
N THR A 218 -16.70 18.18 10.42
CA THR A 218 -16.84 16.85 9.81
C THR A 218 -15.58 16.01 10.03
N TRP A 219 -15.66 14.74 9.63
CA TRP A 219 -14.56 13.80 9.66
C TRP A 219 -14.08 13.49 8.26
N HIS A 220 -12.75 13.43 8.11
CA HIS A 220 -12.07 13.17 6.86
C HIS A 220 -11.25 11.89 6.98
N GLY A 221 -11.34 11.05 5.94
CA GLY A 221 -10.48 9.91 5.72
C GLY A 221 -9.55 10.15 4.55
N LEU A 222 -8.38 9.54 4.59
CA LEU A 222 -7.41 9.50 3.50
C LEU A 222 -6.79 8.11 3.44
N VAL A 223 -6.80 7.52 2.24
CA VAL A 223 -6.10 6.26 1.93
C VAL A 223 -5.12 6.55 0.80
N THR A 224 -3.86 6.16 0.96
CA THR A 224 -2.78 6.57 0.05
C THR A 224 -1.80 5.46 -0.28
N THR A 225 -1.12 5.58 -1.42
CA THR A 225 0.04 4.75 -1.75
C THR A 225 1.34 5.30 -1.14
N ALA A 226 1.34 6.59 -0.72
CA ALA A 226 2.52 7.31 -0.27
C ALA A 226 2.95 6.93 1.15
N ASN A 227 4.26 6.92 1.38
CA ASN A 227 4.83 6.68 2.71
C ASN A 227 5.55 7.95 3.21
N PRO A 228 5.49 8.26 4.52
CA PRO A 228 6.22 9.38 5.12
C PRO A 228 7.71 9.05 5.38
N HIS A 229 8.39 8.37 4.45
CA HIS A 229 9.84 8.18 4.47
C HIS A 229 10.50 9.09 3.43
N ASN A 230 11.70 9.56 3.72
CA ASN A 230 12.30 10.63 2.92
C ASN A 230 12.48 10.25 1.45
N ALA A 231 12.81 9.01 1.10
CA ALA A 231 12.91 8.59 -0.30
C ALA A 231 11.58 8.71 -1.10
N SER A 232 10.42 8.68 -0.41
CA SER A 232 9.11 8.81 -1.07
C SER A 232 8.87 10.18 -1.70
N PHE A 233 9.68 11.20 -1.39
CA PHE A 233 9.52 12.57 -1.91
C PHE A 233 9.59 12.66 -3.44
N ALA A 234 10.16 11.66 -4.09
CA ALA A 234 10.28 11.61 -5.55
C ALA A 234 9.37 10.53 -6.14
N HIS A 235 8.68 9.75 -5.32
CA HIS A 235 7.87 8.65 -5.80
C HIS A 235 6.54 9.17 -6.31
N ARG A 236 6.09 8.60 -7.44
CA ARG A 236 4.74 8.87 -7.94
C ARG A 236 3.74 8.09 -7.10
N ASN A 237 2.76 8.79 -6.55
CA ASN A 237 1.78 8.22 -5.64
C ASN A 237 0.39 8.76 -5.93
N VAL A 238 -0.63 8.05 -5.45
CA VAL A 238 -2.01 8.51 -5.45
C VAL A 238 -2.62 8.36 -4.07
N ALA A 239 -3.57 9.23 -3.76
CA ALA A 239 -4.41 9.11 -2.58
C ALA A 239 -5.85 9.50 -2.89
N LEU A 240 -6.77 9.01 -2.07
CA LEU A 240 -8.14 9.52 -2.05
C LEU A 240 -8.41 10.11 -0.68
N ARG A 241 -8.72 11.41 -0.64
CA ARG A 241 -9.29 12.08 0.55
C ARG A 241 -10.79 12.12 0.40
N PHE A 242 -11.52 11.80 1.46
CA PHE A 242 -12.98 11.73 1.45
C PHE A 242 -13.60 12.13 2.79
N ALA A 243 -14.85 12.57 2.75
CA ALA A 243 -15.69 12.81 3.92
C ALA A 243 -17.05 12.09 3.77
N GLY A 244 -17.66 11.76 4.90
CA GLY A 244 -18.93 11.03 4.98
C GLY A 244 -18.83 9.64 5.63
N PRO A 245 -19.89 8.81 5.55
CA PRO A 245 -20.04 7.60 6.37
C PRO A 245 -18.88 6.60 6.31
N ALA A 246 -18.22 6.48 5.15
CA ALA A 246 -17.08 5.58 4.97
C ALA A 246 -15.86 5.90 5.87
N VAL A 247 -15.81 7.09 6.49
CA VAL A 247 -14.77 7.41 7.48
C VAL A 247 -14.91 6.55 8.73
N ALA A 248 -16.14 6.16 9.10
CA ALA A 248 -16.37 5.21 10.18
C ALA A 248 -15.84 3.80 9.82
N ASP A 249 -16.05 3.37 8.57
CA ASP A 249 -15.51 2.10 8.09
C ASP A 249 -13.98 2.10 8.13
N LEU A 250 -13.33 3.18 7.68
CA LEU A 250 -11.88 3.33 7.81
C LEU A 250 -11.44 3.23 9.27
N PHE A 251 -12.12 3.93 10.18
CA PHE A 251 -11.85 3.82 11.62
C PHE A 251 -11.99 2.40 12.16
N LEU A 252 -13.02 1.65 11.73
CA LEU A 252 -13.23 0.27 12.16
C LEU A 252 -12.06 -0.63 11.75
N THR A 253 -11.47 -0.40 10.57
CA THR A 253 -10.30 -1.16 10.13
C THR A 253 -9.07 -0.87 10.99
N GLU A 254 -8.83 0.38 11.40
CA GLU A 254 -7.69 0.74 12.26
C GLU A 254 -7.92 0.35 13.72
N LYS A 255 -9.17 0.42 14.19
CA LYS A 255 -9.59 -0.14 15.46
C LYS A 255 -9.23 -1.63 15.55
N ALA A 256 -9.46 -2.41 14.51
CA ALA A 256 -9.12 -3.83 14.49
C ALA A 256 -7.61 -4.07 14.65
N VAL A 257 -6.76 -3.19 14.10
CA VAL A 257 -5.29 -3.26 14.28
C VAL A 257 -4.90 -2.92 15.72
N MET A 258 -5.50 -1.88 16.32
CA MET A 258 -5.28 -1.54 17.73
C MET A 258 -5.70 -2.68 18.66
N GLU A 259 -6.89 -3.25 18.47
CA GLU A 259 -7.40 -4.39 19.24
C GLU A 259 -6.52 -5.64 19.05
N MET A 260 -6.04 -5.89 17.83
CA MET A 260 -5.09 -6.97 17.54
C MET A 260 -3.78 -6.80 18.31
N CYS A 261 -3.31 -5.57 18.49
CA CYS A 261 -2.12 -5.25 19.28
C CYS A 261 -2.39 -5.20 20.80
N GLY A 262 -3.64 -5.34 21.24
CA GLY A 262 -4.03 -5.19 22.65
C GLY A 262 -3.97 -3.74 23.15
N GLU A 263 -4.05 -2.77 22.24
CA GLU A 263 -3.94 -1.34 22.52
C GLU A 263 -5.33 -0.69 22.76
N PRO A 264 -5.42 0.36 23.60
CA PRO A 264 -6.67 1.08 23.80
C PRO A 264 -7.16 1.76 22.52
N VAL A 265 -8.46 1.64 22.26
CA VAL A 265 -9.12 2.24 21.10
C VAL A 265 -9.73 3.60 21.51
N PRO A 266 -9.43 4.69 20.77
CA PRO A 266 -10.06 5.99 21.02
C PRO A 266 -11.57 5.94 20.73
N ALA A 267 -12.35 6.80 21.36
CA ALA A 267 -13.78 6.92 21.01
C ALA A 267 -13.93 7.74 19.72
N LEU A 268 -14.66 7.21 18.75
CA LEU A 268 -15.07 7.95 17.57
C LEU A 268 -16.51 8.47 17.77
N ALA A 269 -16.64 9.77 18.06
CA ALA A 269 -17.93 10.44 18.04
C ALA A 269 -18.22 10.93 16.62
N PHE A 270 -18.83 10.04 15.82
CA PHE A 270 -19.14 10.29 14.42
C PHE A 270 -20.65 10.13 14.19
N GLU A 271 -21.29 11.24 13.83
CA GLU A 271 -22.65 11.22 13.28
C GLU A 271 -22.53 11.46 11.78
N PRO A 272 -22.69 10.42 10.95
CA PRO A 272 -22.59 10.58 9.51
C PRO A 272 -23.68 11.50 8.99
N THR A 273 -23.30 12.60 8.36
CA THR A 273 -24.20 13.37 7.52
C THR A 273 -24.29 12.70 6.15
N ALA A 274 -25.45 12.11 5.85
CA ALA A 274 -25.68 11.49 4.55
C ALA A 274 -25.99 12.57 3.51
N GLU A 275 -25.09 12.81 2.57
CA GLU A 275 -25.39 13.56 1.35
C GLU A 275 -25.69 12.62 0.18
N ASN A 276 -26.59 13.03 -0.71
CA ASN A 276 -26.97 12.26 -1.90
C ASN A 276 -26.05 12.61 -3.08
N GLY A 277 -24.79 12.13 -3.05
CA GLY A 277 -23.92 12.11 -4.23
C GLY A 277 -24.27 10.97 -5.19
N PRO A 278 -23.97 11.06 -6.51
CA PRO A 278 -24.18 9.95 -7.44
C PRO A 278 -23.09 8.86 -7.35
N ALA A 279 -21.91 9.21 -6.84
CA ALA A 279 -20.83 8.26 -6.57
C ALA A 279 -20.96 7.64 -5.17
N ARG A 280 -20.43 6.42 -5.03
CA ARG A 280 -20.38 5.64 -3.79
C ARG A 280 -18.95 5.26 -3.50
N LEU A 281 -18.59 5.20 -2.21
CA LEU A 281 -17.28 4.80 -1.73
C LEU A 281 -17.41 3.61 -0.78
N GLN A 282 -16.48 2.67 -0.89
CA GLN A 282 -16.38 1.50 -0.04
C GLN A 282 -14.93 1.34 0.45
N VAL A 283 -14.74 1.10 1.75
CA VAL A 283 -13.43 0.73 2.31
C VAL A 283 -13.27 -0.78 2.23
N LEU A 284 -12.13 -1.24 1.72
CA LEU A 284 -11.80 -2.64 1.50
C LEU A 284 -10.41 -2.93 2.07
N THR A 285 -10.25 -4.06 2.74
CA THR A 285 -8.95 -4.47 3.29
C THR A 285 -8.60 -5.92 2.95
N GLU A 286 -7.30 -6.17 2.85
CA GLU A 286 -6.70 -7.48 2.53
C GLU A 286 -7.42 -8.20 1.38
N ARG A 287 -7.93 -9.43 1.58
CA ARG A 287 -8.54 -10.23 0.49
C ARG A 287 -9.84 -9.65 -0.06
N CYS A 288 -10.54 -8.81 0.69
CA CYS A 288 -11.72 -8.12 0.18
C CYS A 288 -11.35 -7.17 -0.98
N ILE A 289 -10.11 -6.66 -1.01
CA ILE A 289 -9.57 -5.89 -2.13
C ILE A 289 -9.47 -6.79 -3.37
N LYS A 290 -8.91 -7.99 -3.22
CA LYS A 290 -8.79 -8.97 -4.32
C LYS A 290 -10.15 -9.32 -4.91
N ASP A 291 -11.09 -9.64 -4.04
CA ASP A 291 -12.44 -10.04 -4.46
C ASP A 291 -13.12 -8.92 -5.26
N ALA A 292 -12.97 -7.66 -4.82
CA ALA A 292 -13.48 -6.50 -5.56
C ALA A 292 -12.74 -6.27 -6.90
N VAL A 293 -11.41 -6.37 -6.94
CA VAL A 293 -10.63 -6.24 -8.19
C VAL A 293 -11.08 -7.28 -9.21
N LEU A 294 -11.24 -8.54 -8.80
CA LEU A 294 -11.72 -9.61 -9.66
C LEU A 294 -13.15 -9.34 -10.14
N GLU A 295 -14.07 -8.92 -9.27
CA GLU A 295 -15.44 -8.56 -9.63
C GLU A 295 -15.50 -7.43 -10.66
N LEU A 296 -14.68 -6.39 -10.50
CA LEU A 296 -14.60 -5.27 -11.45
C LEU A 296 -14.12 -5.74 -12.82
N ILE A 297 -13.03 -6.51 -12.87
CA ILE A 297 -12.48 -7.06 -14.12
C ILE A 297 -13.50 -7.99 -14.78
N ASP A 298 -14.06 -8.95 -14.05
CA ASP A 298 -15.00 -9.93 -14.59
C ASP A 298 -16.32 -9.32 -15.05
N GLY A 299 -16.75 -8.22 -14.42
CA GLY A 299 -17.94 -7.51 -14.84
C GLY A 299 -17.80 -6.76 -16.18
N THR A 300 -16.58 -6.62 -16.73
CA THR A 300 -16.37 -5.90 -18.01
C THR A 300 -16.78 -6.73 -19.22
N ALA A 301 -17.29 -6.04 -20.24
CA ALA A 301 -17.73 -6.63 -21.49
C ALA A 301 -17.04 -5.98 -22.72
N ASP A 302 -17.27 -6.55 -23.90
CA ASP A 302 -16.79 -6.00 -25.17
C ASP A 302 -17.03 -4.49 -25.29
N GLY A 303 -15.98 -3.74 -25.62
CA GLY A 303 -16.01 -2.28 -25.74
C GLY A 303 -15.90 -1.50 -24.43
N ASP A 304 -15.84 -2.15 -23.27
CA ASP A 304 -15.39 -1.51 -22.02
C ASP A 304 -13.86 -1.35 -22.02
N SER A 305 -13.32 -0.57 -21.08
CA SER A 305 -11.88 -0.43 -20.88
C SER A 305 -11.44 -0.53 -19.41
N ILE A 306 -10.18 -0.90 -19.20
CA ILE A 306 -9.52 -0.95 -17.90
C ILE A 306 -8.16 -0.28 -18.01
N ASP A 307 -7.92 0.69 -17.14
CA ASP A 307 -6.68 1.44 -17.01
C ASP A 307 -6.02 1.14 -15.66
N LEU A 308 -4.73 0.76 -15.67
CA LEU A 308 -3.99 0.38 -14.47
C LEU A 308 -2.67 1.14 -14.34
N ILE A 309 -2.34 1.59 -13.12
CA ILE A 309 -1.01 2.08 -12.75
C ILE A 309 -0.56 1.30 -11.52
N LEU A 310 0.43 0.41 -11.68
CA LEU A 310 0.82 -0.53 -10.62
C LEU A 310 2.33 -0.55 -10.37
N PHE A 311 2.68 -0.49 -9.08
CA PHE A 311 4.05 -0.73 -8.63
C PHE A 311 4.44 -2.21 -8.73
N TYR A 312 3.59 -3.13 -8.25
CA TYR A 312 3.81 -4.58 -8.38
C TYR A 312 2.53 -5.30 -8.83
N LEU A 313 2.68 -6.17 -9.84
CA LEU A 313 1.66 -7.07 -10.35
C LEU A 313 2.25 -8.49 -10.47
N ALA A 314 1.65 -9.46 -9.80
CA ALA A 314 2.06 -10.86 -9.83
C ALA A 314 0.95 -11.87 -9.47
N ASP A 315 -0.19 -11.41 -8.92
CA ASP A 315 -1.29 -12.29 -8.51
C ASP A 315 -1.87 -13.06 -9.69
N ARG A 316 -1.86 -14.39 -9.60
CA ARG A 316 -2.22 -15.27 -10.72
C ARG A 316 -3.71 -15.24 -11.08
N ASP A 317 -4.58 -14.96 -10.11
CA ASP A 317 -6.01 -14.90 -10.35
C ASP A 317 -6.33 -13.61 -11.12
N ILE A 318 -5.73 -12.49 -10.72
CA ILE A 318 -5.84 -11.21 -11.45
C ILE A 318 -5.27 -11.32 -12.86
N LEU A 319 -4.08 -11.93 -13.04
CA LEU A 319 -3.51 -12.12 -14.39
C LEU A 319 -4.44 -12.94 -15.29
N ALA A 320 -5.04 -14.01 -14.76
CA ALA A 320 -6.03 -14.80 -15.50
C ALA A 320 -7.28 -13.98 -15.84
N ALA A 321 -7.80 -13.19 -14.90
CA ALA A 321 -8.95 -12.32 -15.13
C ALA A 321 -8.68 -11.27 -16.22
N LEU A 322 -7.49 -10.66 -16.25
CA LEU A 322 -7.09 -9.70 -17.29
C LEU A 322 -7.00 -10.36 -18.67
N HIS A 323 -6.44 -11.58 -18.78
CA HIS A 323 -6.46 -12.34 -20.03
C HIS A 323 -7.89 -12.62 -20.49
N HIS A 324 -8.76 -13.09 -19.59
CA HIS A 324 -10.16 -13.34 -19.93
C HIS A 324 -10.90 -12.06 -20.35
N ALA A 325 -10.64 -10.92 -19.70
CA ALA A 325 -11.20 -9.63 -20.09
C ALA A 325 -10.73 -9.22 -21.50
N LYS A 326 -9.44 -9.40 -21.80
CA LYS A 326 -8.90 -9.16 -23.13
C LYS A 326 -9.57 -10.03 -24.20
N ASP A 327 -9.78 -11.31 -23.91
CA ASP A 327 -10.47 -12.25 -24.81
C ASP A 327 -11.94 -11.87 -25.05
N ARG A 328 -12.59 -11.19 -24.09
CA ARG A 328 -13.95 -10.64 -24.22
C ARG A 328 -14.03 -9.37 -25.07
N GLY A 329 -12.91 -8.80 -25.51
CA GLY A 329 -12.87 -7.54 -26.28
C GLY A 329 -12.71 -6.28 -25.43
N VAL A 330 -12.33 -6.42 -24.16
CA VAL A 330 -12.06 -5.29 -23.27
C VAL A 330 -10.72 -4.65 -23.63
N THR A 331 -10.68 -3.31 -23.69
CA THR A 331 -9.42 -2.59 -23.91
C THR A 331 -8.68 -2.43 -22.59
N ILE A 332 -7.47 -2.98 -22.48
CA ILE A 332 -6.68 -2.90 -21.25
C ILE A 332 -5.39 -2.12 -21.53
N ARG A 333 -5.15 -1.06 -20.77
CA ARG A 333 -3.92 -0.25 -20.77
C ARG A 333 -3.28 -0.27 -19.39
N MET A 334 -1.97 -0.44 -19.34
CA MET A 334 -1.26 -0.62 -18.07
C MET A 334 0.07 0.14 -18.06
N ILE A 335 0.28 0.90 -16.99
CA ILE A 335 1.55 1.53 -16.66
C ILE A 335 2.16 0.74 -15.50
N LEU A 336 3.33 0.14 -15.74
CA LEU A 336 4.06 -0.62 -14.71
C LEU A 336 5.35 0.07 -14.32
N ASP A 337 5.67 0.02 -13.03
CA ASP A 337 7.03 0.29 -12.57
C ASP A 337 7.99 -0.80 -13.13
N PRO A 338 9.18 -0.45 -13.66
CA PRO A 338 10.11 -1.43 -14.21
C PRO A 338 10.77 -2.32 -13.16
N ASN A 339 10.52 -2.07 -11.87
CA ASN A 339 11.01 -2.78 -10.68
C ASN A 339 12.53 -2.95 -10.66
N LYS A 340 13.22 -1.90 -11.11
CA LYS A 340 14.69 -1.87 -11.18
C LYS A 340 15.34 -1.27 -9.93
N ASP A 341 14.54 -0.70 -9.03
CA ASP A 341 14.97 -0.02 -7.80
C ASP A 341 14.08 -0.40 -6.61
N ALA A 342 14.67 -0.68 -5.45
CA ALA A 342 13.97 -0.64 -4.16
C ALA A 342 14.95 -0.57 -2.98
N PHE A 343 14.61 0.19 -1.93
CA PHE A 343 15.44 0.35 -0.73
C PHE A 343 16.92 0.68 -1.04
N GLY A 344 17.16 1.47 -2.10
CA GLY A 344 18.50 1.88 -2.55
C GLY A 344 19.25 0.83 -3.37
N TRP A 345 18.68 -0.36 -3.58
CA TRP A 345 19.29 -1.45 -4.34
C TRP A 345 18.76 -1.54 -5.76
N SER A 346 19.64 -1.89 -6.71
CA SER A 346 19.23 -2.28 -8.06
C SER A 346 18.59 -3.68 -8.03
N LYS A 347 17.45 -3.82 -8.70
CA LYS A 347 16.65 -5.04 -8.80
C LYS A 347 16.62 -5.59 -10.22
N THR A 348 16.25 -6.85 -10.34
CA THR A 348 16.19 -7.58 -11.62
C THR A 348 14.95 -7.27 -12.47
N GLY A 349 14.02 -6.44 -11.95
CA GLY A 349 12.74 -6.16 -12.61
C GLY A 349 11.62 -7.14 -12.28
N ILE A 350 11.83 -8.06 -11.34
CA ILE A 350 10.76 -8.95 -10.83
C ILE A 350 9.88 -8.18 -9.85
N PRO A 351 8.53 -8.36 -9.90
CA PRO A 351 7.80 -9.26 -10.79
C PRO A 351 7.39 -8.65 -12.14
N ASN A 352 7.39 -7.32 -12.29
CA ASN A 352 6.66 -6.71 -13.40
C ASN A 352 7.23 -7.05 -14.78
N ARG A 353 8.55 -7.15 -14.98
CA ARG A 353 9.11 -7.42 -16.31
C ARG A 353 8.67 -8.76 -16.91
N PRO A 354 8.79 -9.91 -16.20
CA PRO A 354 8.27 -11.16 -16.72
C PRO A 354 6.74 -11.20 -16.80
N VAL A 355 6.03 -10.55 -15.86
CA VAL A 355 4.55 -10.47 -15.92
C VAL A 355 4.08 -9.65 -17.12
N ALA A 356 4.73 -8.53 -17.40
CA ALA A 356 4.44 -7.70 -18.56
C ALA A 356 4.69 -8.46 -19.87
N ALA A 357 5.72 -9.31 -19.94
CA ALA A 357 5.94 -10.15 -21.11
C ALA A 357 4.79 -11.14 -21.36
N GLU A 358 4.23 -11.75 -20.32
CA GLU A 358 3.05 -12.61 -20.42
C GLU A 358 1.81 -11.85 -20.92
N LEU A 359 1.53 -10.68 -20.34
CA LEU A 359 0.36 -9.87 -20.69
C LEU A 359 0.50 -9.21 -22.07
N HIS A 360 1.69 -8.71 -22.42
CA HIS A 360 1.96 -8.10 -23.72
C HIS A 360 1.83 -9.13 -24.85
N ALA A 361 2.28 -10.38 -24.63
CA ALA A 361 2.09 -11.46 -25.59
C ALA A 361 0.60 -11.80 -25.85
N ALA A 362 -0.29 -11.49 -24.90
CA ALA A 362 -1.75 -11.59 -25.07
C ALA A 362 -2.38 -10.32 -25.67
N GLY A 363 -1.59 -9.34 -26.09
CA GLY A 363 -2.06 -8.11 -26.74
C GLY A 363 -2.62 -7.06 -25.76
N ILE A 364 -2.27 -7.14 -24.48
CA ILE A 364 -2.53 -6.06 -23.51
C ILE A 364 -1.51 -4.93 -23.73
N GLN A 365 -1.98 -3.68 -23.70
CA GLN A 365 -1.13 -2.51 -23.94
C GLN A 365 -0.38 -2.16 -22.66
N ILE A 366 0.95 -2.06 -22.74
CA ILE A 366 1.80 -1.81 -21.59
C ILE A 366 2.78 -0.69 -21.91
N ARG A 367 2.94 0.24 -20.97
CA ARG A 367 4.01 1.23 -20.94
C ARG A 367 4.76 1.11 -19.61
N TRP A 368 6.04 1.45 -19.62
CA TRP A 368 6.84 1.47 -18.39
C TRP A 368 6.86 2.88 -17.82
N ALA A 369 6.75 3.00 -16.50
CA ALA A 369 7.07 4.25 -15.85
C ALA A 369 8.55 4.62 -16.10
N ALA A 370 8.78 5.85 -16.54
CA ALA A 370 10.10 6.41 -16.82
C ALA A 370 10.78 6.84 -15.51
N THR A 371 11.15 5.86 -14.69
CA THR A 371 11.78 6.11 -13.38
C THR A 371 13.30 6.34 -13.49
N HIS A 372 13.86 7.27 -12.72
CA HIS A 372 15.28 7.64 -12.69
C HIS A 372 15.95 7.44 -11.30
N GLY A 373 15.40 6.56 -10.48
CA GLY A 373 15.87 6.23 -9.12
C GLY A 373 14.76 6.32 -8.08
N GLU A 374 13.73 7.09 -8.38
CA GLU A 374 12.41 7.04 -7.78
C GLU A 374 11.59 5.82 -8.24
N GLN A 375 10.41 5.64 -7.67
CA GLN A 375 9.48 4.57 -8.00
C GLN A 375 8.15 5.14 -8.50
N CYS A 376 7.52 4.45 -9.46
CA CYS A 376 6.10 4.61 -9.72
C CYS A 376 5.34 3.76 -8.70
N HIS A 377 5.10 4.33 -7.53
CA HIS A 377 4.62 3.63 -6.35
C HIS A 377 3.08 3.60 -6.25
N SER A 378 2.36 4.00 -7.31
CA SER A 378 0.90 3.92 -7.36
C SER A 378 0.39 2.47 -7.40
N LYS A 379 -0.80 2.26 -6.84
CA LYS A 379 -1.62 1.06 -7.05
C LYS A 379 -3.04 1.52 -7.32
N LEU A 380 -3.40 1.59 -8.59
CA LEU A 380 -4.67 2.13 -9.06
C LEU A 380 -5.19 1.31 -10.24
N MET A 381 -6.47 0.99 -10.22
CA MET A 381 -7.20 0.43 -11.35
C MET A 381 -8.51 1.19 -11.55
N CYS A 382 -8.77 1.62 -12.78
CA CYS A 382 -10.03 2.24 -13.17
C CYS A 382 -10.68 1.40 -14.28
N ALA A 383 -11.91 0.94 -14.07
CA ALA A 383 -12.72 0.25 -15.06
C ALA A 383 -13.79 1.20 -15.60
N HIS A 384 -13.84 1.36 -16.91
CA HIS A 384 -14.78 2.23 -17.61
C HIS A 384 -15.79 1.40 -18.37
N ARG A 385 -17.07 1.63 -18.09
CA ARG A 385 -18.20 0.94 -18.73
C ARG A 385 -18.79 1.78 -19.84
N ARG A 386 -19.26 1.13 -20.90
CA ARG A 386 -20.03 1.80 -21.97
C ARG A 386 -21.38 2.36 -21.51
N ASP A 387 -21.91 1.90 -20.37
CA ASP A 387 -23.15 2.43 -19.79
C ASP A 387 -22.96 3.79 -19.08
N GLY A 388 -21.76 4.38 -19.16
CA GLY A 388 -21.44 5.68 -18.59
C GLY A 388 -21.08 5.63 -17.10
N LYS A 389 -20.77 4.45 -16.55
CA LYS A 389 -20.24 4.28 -15.20
C LYS A 389 -18.75 3.99 -15.22
N SER A 390 -18.05 4.38 -14.16
CA SER A 390 -16.69 3.95 -13.90
C SER A 390 -16.53 3.51 -12.44
N SER A 391 -15.57 2.62 -12.23
CA SER A 391 -15.19 2.13 -10.91
C SER A 391 -13.68 2.28 -10.73
N LEU A 392 -13.28 2.98 -9.68
CA LEU A 392 -11.89 3.25 -9.31
C LEU A 392 -11.56 2.53 -8.02
N ILE A 393 -10.52 1.71 -8.02
CA ILE A 393 -9.93 1.18 -6.78
C ILE A 393 -8.47 1.64 -6.66
N LEU A 394 -8.13 2.15 -5.48
CA LEU A 394 -6.76 2.57 -5.16
C LEU A 394 -6.46 2.43 -3.67
N GLY A 395 -5.18 2.28 -3.34
CA GLY A 395 -4.72 2.31 -1.96
C GLY A 395 -3.34 1.70 -1.78
N SER A 396 -3.17 0.93 -0.71
CA SER A 396 -1.86 0.39 -0.33
C SER A 396 -1.52 -0.93 -1.02
N ALA A 397 -2.51 -1.67 -1.51
CA ALA A 397 -2.34 -3.04 -1.99
C ALA A 397 -1.62 -3.11 -3.33
N ASN A 398 -0.44 -3.73 -3.36
CA ASN A 398 0.11 -4.26 -4.61
C ASN A 398 -0.73 -5.45 -5.09
N PHE A 399 -0.77 -5.70 -6.40
CA PHE A 399 -1.51 -6.83 -6.96
C PHE A 399 -0.66 -8.10 -6.94
N THR A 400 -0.26 -8.53 -5.74
CA THR A 400 0.53 -9.74 -5.48
C THR A 400 -0.19 -10.61 -4.47
N ARG A 401 0.18 -11.90 -4.42
CA ARG A 401 -0.39 -12.83 -3.44
C ARG A 401 -0.23 -12.35 -2.00
N ARG A 402 0.90 -11.74 -1.65
CA ARG A 402 1.19 -11.35 -0.26
C ARG A 402 0.27 -10.23 0.21
N ASN A 403 0.02 -9.26 -0.66
CA ASN A 403 -0.83 -8.11 -0.35
C ASN A 403 -2.33 -8.49 -0.44
N LEU A 404 -2.71 -9.42 -1.34
CA LEU A 404 -4.11 -9.71 -1.65
C LEU A 404 -4.68 -11.02 -1.06
N ASP A 405 -3.87 -11.95 -0.54
CA ASP A 405 -4.35 -13.21 0.06
C ASP A 405 -4.22 -13.23 1.61
N ASN A 406 -4.48 -12.10 2.28
CA ASN A 406 -4.54 -11.99 3.74
C ASN A 406 -3.19 -12.24 4.48
N PHE A 407 -2.04 -11.89 3.89
CA PHE A 407 -0.74 -12.00 4.59
C PHE A 407 -0.26 -10.68 5.19
N ASN A 408 -0.35 -9.60 4.41
CA ASN A 408 -0.11 -8.25 4.90
C ASN A 408 -1.43 -7.58 5.27
N LEU A 409 -1.36 -6.57 6.13
CA LEU A 409 -2.45 -5.61 6.28
C LEU A 409 -2.40 -4.63 5.12
N GLU A 410 -3.53 -4.44 4.45
CA GLU A 410 -3.69 -3.52 3.33
C GLU A 410 -5.05 -2.82 3.44
N THR A 411 -5.12 -1.59 2.96
CA THR A 411 -6.35 -0.81 2.84
C THR A 411 -6.40 -0.14 1.48
N ASP A 412 -7.50 -0.36 0.78
CA ASP A 412 -7.89 0.32 -0.45
C ASP A 412 -9.30 0.90 -0.31
N VAL A 413 -9.63 1.82 -1.21
CA VAL A 413 -10.97 2.37 -1.36
C VAL A 413 -11.47 2.13 -2.78
N LEU A 414 -12.72 1.71 -2.89
CA LEU A 414 -13.43 1.54 -4.15
C LEU A 414 -14.45 2.66 -4.31
N VAL A 415 -14.34 3.43 -5.38
CA VAL A 415 -15.31 4.45 -5.80
C VAL A 415 -16.06 3.95 -7.02
N GLU A 416 -17.38 4.03 -7.01
CA GLU A 416 -18.23 3.69 -8.16
C GLU A 416 -19.24 4.80 -8.42
N GLY A 417 -19.42 5.16 -9.68
CA GLY A 417 -20.39 6.19 -10.04
C GLY A 417 -20.43 6.51 -11.53
N PRO A 418 -21.21 7.52 -11.93
CA PRO A 418 -21.16 8.07 -13.28
C PRO A 418 -19.74 8.52 -13.63
N SER A 419 -19.29 8.23 -14.86
CA SER A 419 -17.94 8.55 -15.33
C SER A 419 -17.63 10.06 -15.34
N ASP A 420 -18.65 10.92 -15.34
CA ASP A 420 -18.54 12.37 -15.23
C ASP A 420 -18.45 12.87 -13.77
N SER A 421 -18.41 11.98 -12.78
CA SER A 421 -18.13 12.35 -11.40
C SER A 421 -16.72 12.96 -11.30
N PRO A 422 -16.52 14.10 -10.59
CA PRO A 422 -15.26 14.84 -10.61
C PRO A 422 -14.00 13.99 -10.30
N VAL A 423 -14.11 13.07 -9.33
CA VAL A 423 -13.00 12.17 -8.96
C VAL A 423 -12.63 11.18 -10.09
N LEU A 424 -13.62 10.68 -10.83
CA LEU A 424 -13.42 9.73 -11.93
C LEU A 424 -12.92 10.43 -13.19
N VAL A 425 -13.38 11.66 -13.44
CA VAL A 425 -12.84 12.53 -14.50
C VAL A 425 -11.36 12.80 -14.24
N ARG A 426 -11.01 13.29 -13.05
CA ARG A 426 -9.62 13.58 -12.67
C ARG A 426 -8.73 12.34 -12.76
N THR A 427 -9.24 11.17 -12.35
CA THR A 427 -8.53 9.89 -12.51
C THR A 427 -8.20 9.61 -13.97
N SER A 428 -9.18 9.77 -14.86
CA SER A 428 -9.00 9.55 -16.30
C SER A 428 -8.00 10.54 -16.88
N GLU A 429 -8.09 11.83 -16.52
CA GLU A 429 -7.15 12.87 -16.96
C GLU A 429 -5.71 12.56 -16.53
N VAL A 430 -5.50 12.15 -15.28
CA VAL A 430 -4.18 11.77 -14.75
C VAL A 430 -3.64 10.55 -15.50
N PHE A 431 -4.48 9.54 -15.78
CA PHE A 431 -4.06 8.39 -16.56
C PHE A 431 -3.67 8.77 -17.98
N GLU A 432 -4.51 9.53 -18.69
CA GLU A 432 -4.25 9.95 -20.06
C GLU A 432 -2.98 10.80 -20.18
N GLN A 433 -2.79 11.76 -19.27
CA GLN A 433 -1.59 12.59 -19.22
C GLN A 433 -0.32 11.73 -19.04
N THR A 434 -0.38 10.75 -18.13
CA THR A 434 0.74 9.85 -17.84
C THR A 434 1.00 8.89 -19.01
N TRP A 435 -0.06 8.40 -19.64
CA TRP A 435 0.00 7.45 -20.77
C TRP A 435 0.59 8.10 -22.03
N HIS A 436 0.14 9.32 -22.35
CA HIS A 436 0.52 10.03 -23.58
C HIS A 436 1.75 10.91 -23.45
N ASN A 437 2.29 11.10 -22.24
CA ASN A 437 3.38 12.06 -21.96
C ASN A 437 3.00 13.50 -22.36
N ASP A 438 1.78 13.92 -22.01
CA ASP A 438 1.23 15.20 -22.46
C ASP A 438 2.02 16.41 -21.93
N GLY A 439 2.10 17.46 -22.76
CA GLY A 439 2.66 18.75 -22.36
C GLY A 439 4.18 18.77 -22.19
N GLY A 440 4.91 17.94 -22.95
CA GLY A 440 6.38 17.87 -22.89
C GLY A 440 6.89 17.22 -21.60
N ARG A 441 6.05 16.40 -20.94
CA ARG A 441 6.36 15.73 -19.68
C ARG A 441 6.54 14.23 -19.91
N GLN A 442 7.75 13.73 -19.72
CA GLN A 442 8.03 12.31 -19.85
C GLN A 442 7.68 11.56 -18.57
N PHE A 443 6.51 10.91 -18.57
CA PHE A 443 6.09 10.01 -17.51
C PHE A 443 6.39 8.55 -17.84
N THR A 444 6.22 8.14 -19.09
CA THR A 444 6.33 6.74 -19.52
C THR A 444 7.23 6.56 -20.72
N VAL A 445 7.74 5.34 -20.89
CA VAL A 445 8.48 4.88 -22.06
C VAL A 445 7.82 3.63 -22.64
N ASP A 446 8.14 3.33 -23.89
CA ASP A 446 7.59 2.18 -24.61
C ASP A 446 8.01 0.85 -23.97
N TYR A 447 7.20 -0.18 -24.17
CA TYR A 447 7.36 -1.52 -23.59
C TYR A 447 8.74 -2.13 -23.87
N GLU A 448 9.29 -1.93 -25.06
CA GLU A 448 10.57 -2.47 -25.52
C GLU A 448 11.74 -2.01 -24.64
N THR A 449 11.62 -0.87 -23.97
CA THR A 449 12.67 -0.29 -23.11
C THR A 449 13.11 -1.23 -21.98
N TYR A 450 12.16 -1.95 -21.36
CA TYR A 450 12.43 -2.84 -20.21
C TYR A 450 11.90 -4.26 -20.40
N GLU A 451 11.67 -4.68 -21.64
CA GLU A 451 11.21 -6.02 -21.98
C GLU A 451 12.08 -7.13 -21.35
N ALA A 452 11.45 -8.06 -20.62
CA ALA A 452 12.14 -9.25 -20.10
C ALA A 452 12.28 -10.33 -21.17
N ARG A 453 13.51 -10.52 -21.68
CA ARG A 453 13.84 -11.59 -22.64
C ARG A 453 14.27 -12.91 -21.98
N ALA A 454 14.62 -12.87 -20.70
CA ALA A 454 15.19 -14.03 -20.01
C ALA A 454 14.10 -14.94 -19.42
N ARG A 455 13.94 -16.14 -19.98
CA ARG A 455 12.94 -17.14 -19.56
C ARG A 455 13.09 -17.61 -18.11
N TRP A 456 14.29 -17.56 -17.54
CA TRP A 456 14.50 -17.96 -16.14
C TRP A 456 13.87 -16.97 -15.14
N LEU A 457 13.72 -15.69 -15.51
CA LEU A 457 13.02 -14.70 -14.68
C LEU A 457 11.53 -15.06 -14.52
N HIS A 458 10.93 -15.68 -15.55
CA HIS A 458 9.57 -16.19 -15.49
C HIS A 458 9.44 -17.30 -14.45
N TRP A 459 10.34 -18.28 -14.50
CA TRP A 459 10.37 -19.37 -13.52
C TRP A 459 10.61 -18.87 -12.11
N LEU A 460 11.51 -17.90 -11.93
CA LEU A 460 11.83 -17.35 -10.62
C LEU A 460 10.63 -16.62 -10.00
N TYR A 461 9.98 -15.69 -10.71
CA TYR A 461 8.82 -14.99 -10.15
C TYR A 461 7.69 -15.98 -9.83
N TRP A 462 7.42 -16.93 -10.73
CA TRP A 462 6.36 -17.91 -10.53
C TRP A 462 6.63 -18.76 -9.29
N PHE A 463 7.88 -19.20 -9.11
CA PHE A 463 8.29 -19.95 -7.94
C PHE A 463 8.12 -19.11 -6.66
N MET A 464 8.60 -17.86 -6.67
CA MET A 464 8.49 -16.94 -5.52
C MET A 464 7.03 -16.71 -5.09
N GLU A 465 6.13 -16.46 -6.05
CA GLU A 465 4.70 -16.33 -5.77
C GLU A 465 4.07 -17.64 -5.29
N ALA A 466 4.38 -18.76 -5.95
CA ALA A 466 3.79 -20.06 -5.61
C ALA A 466 4.20 -20.54 -4.21
N THR A 467 5.44 -20.26 -3.79
CA THR A 467 5.94 -20.67 -2.48
C THR A 467 5.69 -19.62 -1.39
N GLY A 468 5.39 -18.36 -1.74
CA GLY A 468 5.16 -17.29 -0.77
C GLY A 468 6.44 -16.72 -0.15
N ILE A 469 7.58 -16.89 -0.83
CA ILE A 469 8.87 -16.29 -0.43
C ILE A 469 9.12 -14.97 -1.16
N SER A 470 8.14 -14.48 -1.92
CA SER A 470 8.25 -13.21 -2.63
C SER A 470 8.45 -12.05 -1.65
N THR A 471 9.35 -11.14 -2.04
CA THR A 471 9.65 -9.93 -1.28
C THR A 471 8.90 -8.70 -1.79
N TYR A 472 8.16 -8.84 -2.88
CA TYR A 472 7.36 -7.81 -3.54
C TYR A 472 5.91 -7.85 -3.08
#